data_AF-A0A1B6J9Z6-F1
#
_entry.id   AF-A0A1B6J9Z6-F1
#
_cell.length_a   1.000
_cell.length_b   1.000
_cell.length_c   1.000
_cell.angle_alpha   90.00
_cell.angle_beta   90.00
_cell.angle_gamma   90.00
#
_symmetry.space_group_name_H-M   'P 1'
#
loop_
_entity.id
_entity.type
_entity.pdbx_description
1 polymer ?
#
loop_
_entity_poly.entity_id
_entity_poly.type
_entity_poly.pdbx_seq_one_letter_code
_entity_poly.pdbx_strand_id
1 'polypeptide(L)'
;MEGWTAILYWMNDAIGSSFNWLYFVPLIVLGSFFMLNLVLGVLSGEFAKEREKVENRQTFLKLRRQQQLERELNGYVEWICKAEEVILAEERTTEEEKMHIIEARRRAAAKRKKLKNLGKSKSTDTEEEEGEEEGEDASYLKSKVKNK
;
A
#
# COMPACT_ATOMS: atom_id res chain seq x y z
N MET A 1 17.75 -3.95 -35.06
CA MET A 1 18.53 -2.88 -35.72
C MET A 1 19.79 -3.49 -36.32
N GLU A 2 19.67 -4.54 -37.12
CA GLU A 2 20.79 -5.13 -37.88
C GLU A 2 20.61 -4.79 -39.36
N GLY A 3 21.71 -4.66 -40.11
CA GLY A 3 21.67 -4.38 -41.55
C GLY A 3 21.50 -2.90 -41.96
N TRP A 4 21.33 -1.97 -41.01
CA TRP A 4 21.25 -0.54 -41.32
C TRP A 4 22.54 0.01 -41.95
N THR A 5 23.69 -0.57 -41.58
CA THR A 5 24.99 -0.23 -42.16
C THR A 5 25.11 -0.64 -43.63
N ALA A 6 24.54 -1.79 -44.01
CA ALA A 6 24.52 -2.24 -45.41
C ALA A 6 23.70 -1.28 -46.28
N ILE A 7 22.56 -0.83 -45.78
CA ILE A 7 21.70 0.16 -46.46
C ILE A 7 22.41 1.51 -46.56
N LEU A 8 23.13 1.93 -45.51
CA LEU A 8 23.96 3.13 -45.53
C LEU A 8 25.02 3.05 -46.63
N TYR A 9 25.70 1.91 -46.79
CA TYR A 9 26.71 1.72 -47.82
C TYR A 9 26.12 1.77 -49.22
N TRP A 10 24.97 1.14 -49.46
CA TRP A 10 24.28 1.26 -50.75
C TRP A 10 23.85 2.69 -51.07
N MET A 11 23.39 3.44 -50.06
CA MET A 11 23.01 4.84 -50.25
C MET A 11 24.22 5.76 -50.46
N ASN A 12 25.35 5.41 -49.85
CA ASN A 12 26.63 6.07 -50.06
C ASN A 12 27.12 5.90 -51.50
N ASP A 13 27.06 4.68 -52.05
CA ASP A 13 27.45 4.41 -53.44
C ASP A 13 26.51 5.09 -54.46
N ALA A 14 25.24 5.28 -54.12
CA ALA A 14 24.26 5.89 -55.02
C ALA A 14 24.24 7.43 -55.02
N ILE A 15 24.40 8.07 -53.85
CA ILE A 15 24.14 9.52 -53.65
C ILE A 15 25.37 10.25 -53.06
N GLY A 16 26.37 9.51 -52.58
CA GLY A 16 27.59 10.04 -51.97
C GLY A 16 27.57 10.13 -50.44
N SER A 17 28.76 10.14 -49.82
CA SER A 17 28.93 9.90 -48.38
C SER A 17 28.64 11.09 -47.48
N SER A 18 28.69 12.30 -48.03
CA SER A 18 28.91 13.52 -47.25
C SER A 18 27.79 13.80 -46.24
N PHE A 19 26.55 13.48 -46.58
CA PHE A 19 25.37 13.78 -45.74
C PHE A 19 24.64 12.54 -45.21
N ASN A 20 24.90 11.35 -45.76
CA ASN A 20 24.17 10.14 -45.36
C ASN A 20 24.41 9.76 -43.89
N TRP A 21 25.63 9.92 -43.38
CA TRP A 21 25.93 9.63 -41.97
C TRP A 21 25.16 10.53 -41.00
N LEU A 22 24.96 11.81 -41.37
CA LEU A 22 24.25 12.79 -40.56
C LEU A 22 22.75 12.48 -40.44
N TYR A 23 22.19 11.72 -41.39
CA TYR A 23 20.81 11.25 -41.32
C TYR A 23 20.69 9.92 -40.58
N PHE A 24 21.48 8.92 -40.96
CA PHE A 24 21.35 7.56 -40.43
C PHE A 24 21.74 7.46 -38.95
N VAL A 25 22.81 8.14 -38.51
CA VAL A 25 23.29 8.04 -37.12
C VAL A 25 22.25 8.53 -36.11
N PRO A 26 21.71 9.77 -36.20
CA PRO A 26 20.69 10.22 -35.26
C PRO A 26 19.37 9.45 -35.42
N LEU A 27 18.98 9.03 -36.62
CA LEU A 27 17.78 8.22 -36.82
C LEU A 27 17.86 6.87 -36.08
N ILE A 28 19.00 6.19 -36.16
CA ILE A 28 19.21 4.90 -35.49
C ILE A 28 19.31 5.10 -33.98
N VAL A 29 20.01 6.13 -33.49
CA VAL A 29 20.14 6.39 -32.05
C VAL A 29 18.78 6.77 -31.45
N LEU A 30 18.07 7.73 -32.03
CA LEU A 30 16.77 8.18 -31.53
C LEU A 30 15.69 7.09 -31.69
N GLY A 31 15.67 6.41 -32.84
CA GLY A 31 14.71 5.33 -33.11
C GLY A 31 14.93 4.11 -32.22
N SER A 32 16.18 3.72 -31.98
CA SER A 32 16.50 2.59 -31.08
C SER A 32 16.17 2.94 -29.64
N PHE A 33 16.57 4.14 -29.18
CA PHE A 33 16.28 4.60 -27.82
C PHE A 33 14.78 4.69 -27.59
N PHE A 34 14.01 5.20 -28.55
CA PHE A 34 12.56 5.22 -28.48
C PHE A 34 11.96 3.81 -28.42
N MET A 35 12.35 2.90 -29.33
CA MET A 35 11.84 1.52 -29.34
C MET A 35 12.18 0.75 -28.05
N LEU A 36 13.39 0.93 -27.51
CA LEU A 36 13.80 0.32 -26.24
C LEU A 36 13.00 0.88 -25.07
N ASN A 37 12.89 2.20 -24.94
CA ASN A 37 12.13 2.82 -23.86
C ASN A 37 10.63 2.57 -23.97
N LEU A 38 10.08 2.42 -25.18
CA LEU A 38 8.68 2.05 -25.38
C LEU A 38 8.43 0.63 -24.88
N VAL A 39 9.28 -0.32 -25.23
CA VAL A 39 9.15 -1.71 -24.73
C VAL A 39 9.34 -1.76 -23.21
N LEU A 40 10.34 -1.06 -22.67
CA LEU A 40 10.52 -0.94 -21.23
C LEU A 40 9.34 -0.24 -20.56
N GLY A 41 8.76 0.78 -21.18
CA GLY A 41 7.59 1.50 -20.66
C GLY A 41 6.33 0.66 -20.66
N VAL A 42 6.06 -0.10 -21.73
CA VAL A 42 4.94 -1.05 -21.80
C VAL A 42 5.14 -2.18 -20.80
N LEU A 43 6.33 -2.79 -20.74
CA LEU A 43 6.63 -3.82 -19.74
C LEU A 43 6.57 -3.28 -18.31
N SER A 44 7.07 -2.07 -18.08
CA SER A 44 7.01 -1.42 -16.77
C SER A 44 5.58 -1.07 -16.38
N GLY A 45 4.74 -0.67 -17.33
CA GLY A 45 3.31 -0.44 -17.11
C GLY A 45 2.55 -1.74 -16.83
N GLU A 46 2.82 -2.79 -17.59
CA GLU A 46 2.26 -4.13 -17.38
C GLU A 46 2.68 -4.69 -16.01
N PHE A 47 3.94 -4.51 -15.61
CA PHE A 47 4.42 -4.93 -14.29
C PHE A 47 3.91 -4.05 -13.15
N ALA A 48 3.75 -2.74 -13.35
CA ALA A 48 3.15 -1.86 -12.37
C ALA A 48 1.70 -2.27 -12.09
N LYS A 49 0.94 -2.58 -13.15
CA LYS A 49 -0.44 -3.07 -13.06
C LYS A 49 -0.56 -4.43 -12.37
N GLU A 50 0.38 -5.33 -12.58
CA GLU A 50 0.40 -6.64 -11.88
C GLU A 50 0.85 -6.49 -10.41
N ARG A 51 1.80 -5.58 -10.12
CA ARG A 51 2.26 -5.26 -8.76
C ARG A 51 1.15 -4.64 -7.91
N GLU A 52 0.41 -3.69 -8.47
CA GLU A 52 -0.70 -2.98 -7.81
C GLU A 52 -1.79 -3.95 -7.33
N LYS A 53 -2.16 -4.94 -8.15
CA LYS A 53 -3.15 -5.97 -7.80
C LYS A 53 -2.69 -6.89 -6.67
N VAL A 54 -1.40 -7.23 -6.65
CA VAL A 54 -0.82 -8.06 -5.59
C VAL A 54 -0.73 -7.27 -4.27
N GLU A 55 -0.37 -6.00 -4.33
CA GLU A 55 -0.28 -5.14 -3.16
C GLU A 55 -1.64 -4.87 -2.54
N ASN A 56 -2.67 -4.53 -3.34
CA ASN A 56 -4.03 -4.32 -2.84
C ASN A 56 -4.64 -5.56 -2.16
N ARG A 57 -4.29 -6.76 -2.64
CA ARG A 57 -4.72 -7.99 -1.97
C ARG A 57 -4.02 -8.20 -0.62
N GLN A 58 -2.74 -7.84 -0.54
CA GLN A 58 -1.98 -7.95 0.71
C GLN A 58 -2.43 -6.91 1.74
N THR A 59 -2.68 -5.67 1.34
CA THR A 59 -3.18 -4.61 2.22
C THR A 59 -4.57 -4.97 2.75
N PHE A 60 -5.48 -5.47 1.91
CA PHE A 60 -6.79 -5.95 2.34
C PHE A 60 -6.72 -7.10 3.36
N LEU A 61 -5.86 -8.10 3.10
CA LEU A 61 -5.68 -9.22 4.03
C LEU A 61 -5.05 -8.79 5.35
N LYS A 62 -4.12 -7.83 5.33
CA LYS A 62 -3.53 -7.24 6.54
C LYS A 62 -4.60 -6.49 7.34
N LEU A 63 -5.41 -5.65 6.69
CA LEU A 63 -6.50 -4.91 7.32
C LEU A 63 -7.52 -5.86 7.97
N ARG A 64 -7.92 -6.92 7.27
CA ARG A 64 -8.88 -7.90 7.79
C ARG A 64 -8.33 -8.65 9.01
N ARG A 65 -7.04 -9.02 9.00
CA ARG A 65 -6.38 -9.64 10.17
C ARG A 65 -6.33 -8.67 11.34
N GLN A 66 -6.01 -7.39 11.10
CA GLN A 66 -5.96 -6.38 12.16
C GLN A 66 -7.33 -6.17 12.81
N GLN A 67 -8.41 -6.06 12.03
CA GLN A 67 -9.77 -5.95 12.55
C GLN A 67 -10.21 -7.19 13.33
N GLN A 68 -9.79 -8.39 12.92
CA GLN A 68 -10.06 -9.60 13.68
C GLN A 68 -9.30 -9.60 15.01
N LEU A 69 -8.01 -9.25 14.98
CA LEU A 69 -7.18 -9.18 16.18
C LEU A 69 -7.67 -8.10 17.15
N GLU A 70 -8.17 -6.96 16.64
CA GLU A 70 -8.75 -5.91 17.47
C GLU A 70 -10.05 -6.37 18.14
N ARG A 71 -10.92 -7.10 17.43
CA ARG A 71 -12.13 -7.68 18.01
C ARG A 71 -11.82 -8.73 19.07
N GLU A 72 -10.88 -9.64 18.78
CA GLU A 72 -10.42 -10.66 19.73
C GLU A 72 -9.81 -10.00 20.98
N LEU A 73 -8.95 -8.98 20.79
CA LEU A 73 -8.34 -8.23 21.88
C LEU A 73 -9.38 -7.51 22.73
N ASN A 74 -10.36 -6.85 22.11
CA ASN A 74 -11.41 -6.15 22.85
C ASN A 74 -12.25 -7.13 23.68
N GLY A 75 -12.53 -8.32 23.14
CA GLY A 75 -13.18 -9.40 23.88
C GLY A 75 -12.35 -9.87 25.09
N TYR A 76 -11.04 -10.08 24.91
CA TYR A 76 -10.15 -10.45 26.02
C TYR A 76 -10.11 -9.37 27.11
N VAL A 77 -10.07 -8.09 26.73
CA VAL A 77 -10.09 -6.97 27.69
C VAL A 77 -11.40 -6.95 28.48
N GLU A 78 -12.54 -7.17 27.82
CA GLU A 78 -13.84 -7.25 28.50
C GLU A 78 -13.88 -8.37 29.53
N TRP A 79 -13.40 -9.57 29.17
CA TRP A 79 -13.31 -10.71 30.10
C TRP A 79 -12.41 -10.41 31.30
N ILE A 80 -11.25 -9.77 31.08
CA ILE A 80 -10.34 -9.37 32.17
C ILE A 80 -11.02 -8.35 33.09
N CYS A 81 -11.64 -7.30 32.52
CA CYS A 81 -12.36 -6.29 33.30
C CYS A 81 -13.48 -6.91 34.13
N LYS A 82 -14.22 -7.87 33.57
CA LYS A 82 -15.29 -8.58 34.27
C LYS A 82 -14.74 -9.43 35.43
N ALA A 83 -13.64 -10.15 35.20
CA ALA A 83 -12.99 -10.93 36.26
C ALA A 83 -12.46 -10.02 37.38
N GLU A 84 -11.83 -8.90 37.04
CA GLU A 84 -11.38 -7.90 38.02
C GLU A 84 -12.54 -7.32 38.84
N GLU A 85 -13.68 -7.01 38.22
CA GLU A 85 -14.88 -6.53 38.93
C GLU A 85 -15.37 -7.56 39.97
N VAL A 86 -15.40 -8.84 39.60
CA VAL A 86 -15.81 -9.93 40.50
C VAL A 86 -14.84 -10.03 41.68
N ILE A 87 -13.52 -10.01 41.43
CA ILE A 87 -12.49 -10.08 42.48
C ILE A 87 -12.59 -8.88 43.44
N LEU A 88 -12.87 -7.68 42.92
CA LEU A 88 -13.04 -6.48 43.75
C LEU A 88 -14.32 -6.54 44.60
N ALA A 89 -15.39 -7.14 44.08
CA ALA A 89 -16.67 -7.31 44.78
C ALA A 89 -16.67 -8.46 45.80
N GLU A 90 -15.77 -9.43 45.67
CA GLU A 90 -15.63 -10.55 46.60
C GLU A 90 -15.20 -10.04 48.00
N GLU A 91 -15.88 -10.49 49.05
CA GLU A 91 -15.58 -10.10 50.45
C GLU A 91 -14.37 -10.84 51.04
N ARG A 92 -13.94 -11.94 50.42
CA ARG A 92 -12.82 -12.78 50.89
C ARG A 92 -11.46 -12.44 50.26
N THR A 93 -11.42 -11.52 49.31
CA THR A 93 -10.18 -11.10 48.65
C THR A 93 -9.42 -10.13 49.53
N THR A 94 -8.10 -10.29 49.60
CA THR A 94 -7.26 -9.47 50.47
C THR A 94 -7.20 -8.03 49.95
N GLU A 95 -7.11 -7.06 50.87
CA GLU A 95 -7.04 -5.64 50.51
C GLU A 95 -5.82 -5.32 49.61
N GLU A 96 -4.74 -6.09 49.78
CA GLU A 96 -3.56 -6.03 48.94
C GLU A 96 -3.87 -6.40 47.48
N GLU A 97 -4.61 -7.49 47.24
CA GLU A 97 -5.04 -7.90 45.89
C GLU A 97 -5.95 -6.86 45.23
N LYS A 98 -6.88 -6.27 45.99
CA LYS A 98 -7.75 -5.18 45.51
C LYS A 98 -6.94 -3.95 45.13
N MET A 99 -5.97 -3.57 45.97
CA MET A 99 -5.08 -2.43 45.72
C MET A 99 -4.21 -2.64 44.48
N HIS A 100 -3.68 -3.85 44.26
CA HIS A 100 -2.90 -4.19 43.08
C HIS A 100 -3.70 -4.06 41.77
N ILE A 101 -4.97 -4.48 41.76
CA ILE A 101 -5.87 -4.36 40.59
C ILE A 101 -6.13 -2.88 40.27
N ILE A 102 -6.44 -2.07 41.29
CA ILE A 102 -6.70 -0.64 41.14
C ILE A 102 -5.45 0.10 40.63
N GLU A 103 -4.28 -0.24 41.15
CA GLU A 103 -3.02 0.35 40.71
C GLU A 103 -2.68 -0.05 39.26
N ALA A 104 -2.92 -1.32 38.90
CA ALA A 104 -2.75 -1.81 37.53
C ALA A 104 -3.65 -1.04 36.54
N ARG A 105 -4.94 -0.84 36.88
CA ARG A 105 -5.87 0.00 36.07
C ARG A 105 -5.35 1.42 35.91
N ARG A 106 -4.86 2.04 36.99
CA ARG A 106 -4.32 3.40 36.96
C ARG A 106 -3.10 3.50 36.04
N ARG A 107 -2.18 2.54 36.12
CA ARG A 107 -0.99 2.47 35.24
C ARG A 107 -1.38 2.23 33.77
N ALA A 108 -2.33 1.34 33.49
CA ALA A 108 -2.82 1.07 32.14
C ALA A 108 -3.49 2.31 31.52
N ALA A 109 -4.34 3.02 32.28
CA ALA A 109 -4.97 4.26 31.86
C ALA A 109 -3.94 5.38 31.58
N ALA A 110 -2.90 5.49 32.40
CA ALA A 110 -1.81 6.44 32.19
C ALA A 110 -1.01 6.13 30.91
N LYS A 111 -0.70 4.85 30.65
CA LYS A 111 -0.02 4.41 29.41
C LYS A 111 -0.87 4.72 28.17
N ARG A 112 -2.19 4.46 28.19
CA ARG A 112 -3.10 4.76 27.08
C ARG A 112 -3.18 6.25 26.77
N LYS A 113 -3.20 7.11 27.80
CA LYS A 113 -3.14 8.57 27.63
C LYS A 113 -1.82 9.02 26.99
N LYS A 114 -0.69 8.47 27.43
CA LYS A 114 0.63 8.77 26.84
C LYS A 114 0.70 8.37 25.36
N LEU A 115 0.20 7.19 25.00
CA LEU A 115 0.22 6.71 23.62
C LEU A 115 -0.64 7.59 22.69
N LYS A 116 -1.82 8.03 23.15
CA LYS A 116 -2.68 8.96 22.41
C LYS A 116 -2.01 10.33 22.21
N ASN A 117 -1.34 10.85 23.23
CA ASN A 117 -0.63 12.13 23.13
C ASN A 117 0.57 12.03 22.17
N LEU A 118 1.33 10.93 22.23
CA LEU A 118 2.48 10.71 21.34
C LEU A 118 2.05 10.56 19.86
N GLY A 119 0.93 9.89 19.60
CA GLY A 119 0.35 9.79 18.25
C GLY A 119 -0.10 11.13 17.70
N LYS A 120 -0.61 12.03 18.55
CA LYS A 120 -1.03 13.38 18.15
C LYS A 120 0.14 14.30 17.84
N SER A 121 1.29 14.11 18.49
CA SER A 121 2.52 14.86 18.21
C SER A 121 3.23 14.43 16.92
N LYS A 122 2.90 13.24 16.37
CA LYS A 122 3.54 12.69 15.17
C LYS A 122 2.72 12.91 13.89
N SER A 123 1.52 13.50 13.98
CA SER A 123 0.56 13.65 12.88
C SER A 123 0.68 14.97 12.10
N THR A 124 1.79 15.70 12.22
CA THR A 124 2.00 17.00 11.52
C THR A 124 3.13 16.91 10.51
N ASP A 125 3.20 15.85 9.69
CA ASP A 125 4.08 15.82 8.51
C ASP A 125 3.70 14.70 7.53
N THR A 126 2.45 14.69 7.04
CA THR A 126 2.03 14.00 5.79
C THR A 126 0.60 14.43 5.43
N GLU A 127 0.46 15.70 5.07
CA GLU A 127 -0.62 16.12 4.16
C GLU A 127 0.05 16.28 2.79
N GLU A 128 0.13 15.18 2.04
CA GLU A 128 0.27 15.26 0.59
C GLU A 128 -1.00 14.66 -0.02
N GLU A 129 -1.58 15.43 -0.94
CA GLU A 129 -2.88 15.27 -1.58
C GLU A 129 -3.09 13.88 -2.19
N GLU A 130 -4.10 13.14 -1.72
CA GLU A 130 -4.73 12.10 -2.52
C GLU A 130 -6.06 12.65 -3.04
N GLY A 131 -6.07 12.97 -4.34
CA GLY A 131 -7.22 13.41 -5.09
C GLY A 131 -8.33 12.35 -5.11
N GLU A 132 -9.55 12.82 -4.99
CA GLU A 132 -10.79 12.06 -5.15
C GLU A 132 -10.89 11.53 -6.60
N GLU A 133 -10.82 10.21 -6.77
CA GLU A 133 -11.44 9.52 -7.91
C GLU A 133 -12.28 8.34 -7.39
N GLU A 134 -13.55 8.62 -7.09
CA GLU A 134 -14.58 7.59 -6.89
C GLU A 134 -14.94 6.93 -8.24
N GLY A 135 -14.36 5.76 -8.52
CA GLY A 135 -14.68 4.92 -9.67
C GLY A 135 -15.71 3.82 -9.37
N GLU A 136 -16.99 4.15 -9.55
CA GLU A 136 -18.16 3.40 -10.08
C GLU A 136 -18.38 1.86 -9.96
N ASP A 137 -17.56 1.05 -9.29
CA ASP A 137 -17.71 -0.43 -9.38
C ASP A 137 -18.64 -1.10 -8.33
N ALA A 138 -19.24 -0.34 -7.42
CA ALA A 138 -20.11 -0.90 -6.37
C ALA A 138 -21.56 -1.18 -6.82
N SER A 139 -21.98 -0.71 -8.00
CA SER A 139 -23.38 -0.79 -8.45
C SER A 139 -23.77 -2.17 -9.04
N TYR A 140 -22.82 -2.92 -9.59
CA TYR A 140 -23.09 -4.18 -10.30
C TYR A 140 -23.42 -5.37 -9.39
N LEU A 141 -23.02 -5.35 -8.11
CA LEU A 141 -23.28 -6.46 -7.19
C LEU A 141 -24.67 -6.39 -6.53
N LYS A 142 -25.30 -5.21 -6.49
CA LYS A 142 -26.60 -5.03 -5.82
C LYS A 142 -27.80 -5.46 -6.67
N SER A 143 -27.66 -5.50 -7.99
CA SER A 143 -28.72 -5.91 -8.93
C SER A 143 -28.96 -7.42 -8.98
N LYS A 144 -27.95 -8.25 -8.65
CA LYS A 144 -28.06 -9.71 -8.73
C LYS A 144 -28.71 -10.37 -7.49
N VAL A 145 -28.78 -9.66 -6.35
CA VAL A 145 -29.37 -10.19 -5.10
C VAL A 145 -30.88 -9.97 -5.03
N LYS A 146 -31.45 -9.10 -5.86
CA LYS A 146 -32.88 -8.77 -5.83
C LYS A 146 -33.78 -9.69 -6.67
N ASN A 147 -33.18 -10.60 -7.45
CA ASN A 147 -33.91 -11.61 -8.24
C ASN A 147 -33.52 -13.01 -7.77
N LYS A 148 -34.00 -13.41 -6.60
CA LYS A 148 -34.24 -14.82 -6.29
C LYS A 148 -35.32 -14.97 -5.23
#